data_AF-A0A1N6DIH5-F1
#
_entry.id   AF-A0A1N6DIH5-F1
#
_cell.length_a   1.000
_cell.length_b   1.000
_cell.length_c   1.000
_cell.angle_alpha   90.00
_cell.angle_beta   90.00
_cell.angle_gamma   90.00
#
_symmetry.space_group_name_H-M   'P 1'
#
loop_
_entity.id
_entity.type
_entity.pdbx_description
1 polymer ?
#
loop_
_entity_poly.entity_id
_entity_poly.type
_entity_poly.pdbx_seq_one_letter_code
_entity_poly.pdbx_strand_id
1 'polypeptide(L)'
;MKLPRVKPGDPITDTDFNRLIDAANQCNLSVGQGGSLNMIADPDGYVLDAVTSEPIWGKVTGPLASGTYPFTEQFPDSGGTWTAGTLTDVAYEVEGNTSVATNTYIQLWRSASGDWRFLAGTC
;
A
#
# COMPACT_ATOMS: atom_id res chain seq x y z
N MET A 1 14.00 -6.77 27.24
CA MET A 1 13.55 -7.19 28.59
C MET A 1 13.63 -8.71 28.67
N LYS A 2 14.17 -9.30 29.75
CA LYS A 2 14.30 -10.76 29.88
C LYS A 2 13.20 -11.25 30.82
N LEU A 3 12.20 -11.96 30.30
CA LEU A 3 11.16 -12.56 31.14
C LEU A 3 11.79 -13.65 32.02
N PRO A 4 11.53 -13.65 33.34
CA PRO A 4 12.04 -14.69 34.22
C PRO A 4 11.48 -16.06 33.81
N ARG A 5 12.33 -17.09 33.83
CA ARG A 5 11.88 -18.48 33.62
C ARG A 5 11.18 -18.96 34.89
N VAL A 6 9.86 -18.88 34.89
CA VAL A 6 8.99 -19.42 35.94
C VAL A 6 9.04 -20.95 35.98
N LYS A 7 9.07 -21.52 37.18
CA LYS A 7 8.97 -22.97 37.43
C LYS A 7 7.60 -23.32 38.01
N PRO A 8 7.16 -24.59 37.90
CA PRO A 8 5.94 -25.03 38.55
C PRO A 8 5.99 -24.77 40.07
N GLY A 9 4.99 -24.07 40.60
CA GLY A 9 4.88 -23.72 42.02
C GLY A 9 5.35 -22.31 42.39
N ASP A 10 5.95 -21.56 41.46
CA ASP A 10 6.28 -20.16 41.71
C ASP A 10 4.99 -19.31 41.81
N PRO A 11 4.87 -18.41 42.80
CA PRO A 11 3.73 -17.52 42.91
C PRO A 11 3.74 -16.50 41.76
N ILE A 12 2.59 -16.36 41.08
CA ILE A 12 2.39 -15.29 40.09
C ILE A 12 2.09 -14.01 40.86
N THR A 13 2.90 -12.98 40.66
CA THR A 13 2.74 -11.68 41.32
C THR A 13 2.18 -10.63 40.38
N ASP A 14 1.60 -9.56 40.93
CA ASP A 14 1.15 -8.39 40.15
C ASP A 14 2.30 -7.77 39.33
N THR A 15 3.53 -7.89 39.84
CA THR A 15 4.72 -7.44 39.12
C THR A 15 4.96 -8.26 37.86
N ASP A 16 4.65 -9.56 37.87
CA ASP A 16 4.81 -10.42 36.69
C ASP A 16 3.75 -10.13 35.62
N PHE A 17 2.53 -9.81 36.04
CA PHE A 17 1.48 -9.34 35.13
C PHE A 17 1.81 -7.99 34.50
N ASN A 18 2.27 -7.03 35.29
CA ASN A 18 2.66 -5.72 34.76
C ASN A 18 3.84 -5.83 33.78
N ARG A 19 4.79 -6.74 34.02
CA ARG A 19 5.89 -7.02 33.09
C ARG A 19 5.42 -7.65 31.78
N LEU A 20 4.38 -8.48 31.79
CA LEU A 20 3.75 -9.01 30.59
C LEU A 20 3.03 -7.92 29.80
N ILE A 21 2.34 -7.02 30.48
CA ILE A 21 1.68 -5.85 29.87
C ILE A 21 2.72 -4.91 29.26
N ASP A 22 3.79 -4.59 30.00
CA ASP A 22 4.87 -3.75 29.50
C ASP A 22 5.59 -4.39 28.30
N ALA A 23 5.81 -5.70 28.33
CA ALA A 23 6.41 -6.42 27.20
C ALA A 23 5.49 -6.42 25.97
N ALA A 24 4.18 -6.59 26.17
CA ALA A 24 3.19 -6.49 25.09
C ALA A 24 3.12 -5.08 24.51
N ASN A 25 3.16 -4.05 25.35
CA ASN A 25 3.20 -2.64 24.93
C ASN A 25 4.52 -2.25 24.25
N GLN A 26 5.63 -2.91 24.59
CA GLN A 26 6.94 -2.70 23.96
C GLN A 26 7.10 -3.46 22.64
N CYS A 27 6.24 -4.42 22.33
CA CYS A 27 6.16 -5.02 21.01
C CYS A 27 5.57 -4.00 20.03
N ASN A 28 6.38 -3.02 19.62
CA ASN A 28 6.09 -2.12 18.51
C ASN A 28 6.09 -2.92 17.20
N LEU A 29 4.97 -3.61 16.95
CA LEU A 29 4.62 -3.99 15.59
C LEU A 29 4.54 -2.71 14.77
N SER A 30 5.41 -2.64 13.77
CA SER A 30 5.42 -1.53 12.81
C SER A 30 5.39 -2.14 11.43
N VAL A 31 4.61 -1.53 10.56
CA VAL A 31 4.66 -1.84 9.14
C VAL A 31 5.65 -0.88 8.51
N GLY A 32 6.61 -1.42 7.76
CA GLY A 32 7.52 -0.61 6.97
C GLY A 32 6.76 0.20 5.91
N GLN A 33 7.13 1.47 5.74
CA GLN A 33 6.60 2.29 4.64
C GLN A 33 6.80 1.56 3.30
N GLY A 34 5.71 1.38 2.54
CA GLY A 34 5.73 0.72 1.23
C GLY A 34 5.54 -0.80 1.24
N GLY A 35 5.22 -1.42 2.38
CA GLY A 35 4.86 -2.84 2.44
C GLY A 35 3.43 -3.15 1.98
N SER A 36 3.14 -4.44 1.74
CA SER A 36 1.80 -4.93 1.35
C SER A 36 0.80 -5.06 2.51
N LEU A 37 1.11 -4.46 3.66
CA LEU A 37 0.27 -4.48 4.86
C LEU A 37 0.03 -3.04 5.33
N ASN A 38 -1.19 -2.76 5.77
CA ASN A 38 -1.52 -1.54 6.49
C ASN A 38 -1.71 -1.88 7.98
N MET A 39 -1.36 -0.93 8.84
CA MET A 39 -1.66 -1.01 10.27
C MET A 39 -2.70 0.06 10.61
N ILE A 40 -3.87 -0.37 11.06
CA ILE A 40 -5.01 0.50 11.35
C ILE A 40 -5.24 0.49 12.85
N ALA A 41 -5.37 1.67 13.47
CA ALA A 41 -5.71 1.78 14.88
C ALA A 41 -7.20 1.49 15.09
N ASP A 42 -7.50 0.63 16.07
CA ASP A 42 -8.84 0.20 16.47
C ASP A 42 -8.98 0.45 17.99
N PRO A 43 -10.17 0.76 18.54
CA PRO A 43 -10.45 0.75 19.98
C PRO A 43 -9.79 -0.38 20.79
N ASP A 44 -9.64 -1.58 20.21
CA ASP A 44 -9.05 -2.75 20.87
C ASP A 44 -7.54 -2.95 20.58
N GLY A 45 -6.91 -2.08 19.78
CA GLY A 45 -5.48 -2.14 19.48
C GLY A 45 -5.13 -1.75 18.04
N TYR A 46 -4.38 -2.62 17.35
CA TYR A 46 -4.02 -2.43 15.95
C TYR A 46 -4.44 -3.66 15.13
N VAL A 47 -5.07 -3.40 13.98
CA VAL A 47 -5.41 -4.42 12.99
C VAL A 47 -4.41 -4.35 11.83
N LEU A 48 -3.94 -5.51 11.38
CA LEU A 48 -3.15 -5.65 10.16
C LEU A 48 -4.08 -6.00 9.01
N ASP A 49 -4.10 -5.16 7.98
CA ASP A 49 -4.88 -5.38 6.77
C ASP A 49 -3.96 -5.58 5.56
N ALA A 50 -4.35 -6.45 4.64
CA ALA A 50 -3.63 -6.62 3.39
C ALA A 50 -3.96 -5.46 2.46
N VAL A 51 -2.93 -4.76 1.98
CA VAL A 51 -3.11 -3.76 0.92
C VAL A 51 -3.40 -4.53 -0.36
N THR A 52 -4.67 -4.84 -0.61
CA THR A 52 -5.13 -5.02 -2.00
C THR A 52 -4.85 -3.70 -2.68
N SER A 53 -3.92 -3.69 -3.65
CA SER A 53 -3.51 -2.46 -4.32
C SER A 53 -4.74 -1.76 -4.89
N GLU A 54 -5.23 -0.75 -4.19
CA GLU A 54 -6.38 -0.01 -4.65
C GLU A 54 -6.01 0.60 -6.00
N PRO A 55 -6.93 0.58 -6.98
CA PRO A 55 -6.66 1.20 -8.24
C PRO A 55 -6.40 2.69 -8.06
N ILE A 56 -5.30 3.19 -8.61
CA ILE A 56 -4.98 4.62 -8.60
C ILE A 56 -5.36 5.25 -9.95
N TRP A 57 -5.49 6.56 -9.98
CA TRP A 57 -5.58 7.31 -11.22
C TRP A 57 -4.19 7.77 -11.64
N GLY A 58 -3.89 7.68 -12.93
CA GLY A 58 -2.68 8.22 -13.53
C GLY A 58 -2.98 8.96 -14.81
N LYS A 59 -2.13 9.93 -15.14
CA LYS A 59 -2.14 10.62 -16.43
C LYS A 59 -0.98 10.13 -17.26
N VAL A 60 -1.24 9.68 -18.48
CA VAL A 60 -0.20 9.30 -19.45
C VAL A 60 0.62 10.53 -19.80
N THR A 61 1.93 10.50 -19.56
CA THR A 61 2.83 11.66 -19.74
C THR A 61 3.65 11.61 -21.01
N GLY A 62 3.62 10.49 -21.73
CA GLY A 62 4.36 10.32 -22.98
C GLY A 62 3.85 9.14 -23.82
N PRO A 63 4.38 8.98 -25.05
CA PRO A 63 3.99 7.90 -25.94
C PRO A 63 4.47 6.54 -25.42
N LEU A 64 3.97 5.47 -26.05
CA LEU A 64 4.46 4.11 -25.82
C LEU A 64 5.97 4.04 -26.05
N ALA A 65 6.70 3.57 -25.04
CA ALA A 65 8.14 3.35 -25.10
C ALA A 65 8.47 1.98 -24.49
N SER A 66 9.19 1.15 -25.26
CA SER A 66 9.61 -0.19 -24.81
C SER A 66 8.48 -1.07 -24.25
N GLY A 67 7.27 -0.95 -24.83
CA GLY A 67 6.11 -1.74 -24.41
C GLY A 67 5.35 -1.21 -23.20
N THR A 68 5.68 0.00 -22.71
CA THR A 68 5.04 0.62 -21.55
C THR A 68 4.69 2.09 -21.81
N TYR A 69 3.71 2.61 -21.07
CA TYR A 69 3.35 4.02 -21.08
C TYR A 69 3.85 4.69 -19.79
N PRO A 70 4.62 5.79 -19.88
CA PRO A 70 4.95 6.58 -18.71
C PRO A 70 3.69 7.29 -18.19
N PHE A 71 3.53 7.33 -16.87
CA PHE A 71 2.42 8.00 -16.22
C PHE A 71 2.88 8.77 -14.97
N THR A 72 2.08 9.75 -14.57
CA THR A 72 2.18 10.39 -13.26
C THR A 72 0.84 10.23 -12.56
N GLU A 73 0.86 9.81 -11.29
CA GLU A 73 -0.33 9.66 -10.45
C GLU A 73 -1.14 10.96 -10.40
N GLN A 74 -2.46 10.84 -10.30
CA GLN A 74 -3.40 11.95 -10.25
C GLN A 74 -4.44 11.73 -9.16
N PHE A 75 -4.81 12.81 -8.49
CA PHE A 75 -5.89 12.85 -7.52
C PHE A 75 -7.01 13.75 -8.03
N PRO A 76 -8.27 13.29 -8.04
CA PRO A 76 -9.40 14.16 -8.34
C PRO A 76 -9.59 15.14 -7.17
N ASP A 77 -9.73 16.43 -7.48
CA ASP A 77 -9.99 17.49 -6.51
C ASP A 77 -11.46 17.97 -6.59
N SER A 78 -11.89 18.64 -5.53
CA SER A 78 -13.21 19.26 -5.32
C SER A 78 -13.47 20.41 -6.30
N GLY A 79 -13.71 20.04 -7.56
CA GLY A 79 -13.95 20.97 -8.65
C GLY A 79 -13.89 20.33 -10.04
N GLY A 80 -13.63 19.02 -10.12
CA GLY A 80 -13.38 18.33 -11.39
C GLY A 80 -11.97 18.58 -11.95
N THR A 81 -11.12 19.24 -11.17
CA THR A 81 -9.70 19.40 -11.45
C THR A 81 -8.92 18.18 -10.99
N TRP A 82 -7.79 17.91 -11.63
CA TRP A 82 -6.89 16.83 -11.26
C TRP A 82 -5.57 17.43 -10.78
N THR A 83 -5.08 16.91 -9.66
CA THR A 83 -3.81 17.33 -9.06
C THR A 83 -2.80 16.20 -9.19
N ALA A 84 -1.58 16.53 -9.63
CA ALA A 84 -0.52 15.55 -9.79
C ALA A 84 -0.02 15.06 -8.43
N GLY A 85 0.08 13.73 -8.29
CA GLY A 85 0.78 13.09 -7.19
C GLY A 85 2.30 13.09 -7.37
N THR A 86 3.00 12.45 -6.44
CA THR A 86 4.46 12.33 -6.49
C THR A 86 4.94 11.09 -7.25
N LEU A 87 4.07 10.08 -7.43
CA LEU A 87 4.44 8.85 -8.14
C LEU A 87 4.51 9.11 -9.65
N THR A 88 5.66 8.81 -10.24
CA THR A 88 5.87 8.76 -11.68
C THR A 88 6.55 7.44 -12.01
N ASP A 89 5.95 6.65 -12.89
CA ASP A 89 6.38 5.30 -13.23
C ASP A 89 5.87 4.91 -14.63
N VAL A 90 6.03 3.66 -15.02
CA VAL A 90 5.53 3.11 -16.28
C VAL A 90 4.46 2.05 -16.05
N ALA A 91 3.53 1.91 -16.99
CA ALA A 91 2.45 0.93 -16.94
C ALA A 91 2.25 0.20 -18.26
N TYR A 92 1.81 -1.06 -18.17
CA TYR A 92 1.47 -1.90 -19.31
C TYR A 92 -0.02 -1.77 -19.64
N GLU A 93 -0.31 -1.55 -20.92
CA GLU A 93 -1.67 -1.67 -21.43
C GLU A 93 -1.97 -3.16 -21.70
N VAL A 94 -3.11 -3.65 -21.22
CA VAL A 94 -3.39 -5.10 -21.16
C VAL A 94 -3.99 -5.66 -22.46
N GLU A 95 -4.64 -4.83 -23.27
CA GLU A 95 -5.27 -5.22 -24.54
C GLU A 95 -4.36 -5.01 -25.76
N GLY A 96 -3.16 -4.46 -25.55
CA GLY A 96 -2.19 -4.17 -26.62
C GLY A 96 -2.48 -2.86 -27.36
N ASN A 97 -3.26 -1.94 -26.77
CA ASN A 97 -3.46 -0.62 -27.35
C ASN A 97 -2.13 0.15 -27.38
N THR A 98 -1.62 0.40 -28.59
CA THR A 98 -0.34 1.09 -28.84
C THR A 98 -0.50 2.58 -29.13
N SER A 99 -1.72 3.11 -29.05
CA SER A 99 -2.08 4.47 -29.46
C SER A 99 -2.76 5.28 -28.35
N VAL A 100 -2.46 4.99 -27.07
CA VAL A 100 -3.02 5.75 -25.95
C VAL A 100 -2.46 7.18 -25.99
N ALA A 101 -3.36 8.17 -26.08
CA ALA A 101 -2.96 9.57 -26.21
C ALA A 101 -2.31 10.09 -24.91
N THR A 102 -1.31 10.97 -25.06
CA THR A 102 -0.75 11.72 -23.94
C THR A 102 -1.81 12.63 -23.31
N ASN A 103 -1.72 12.85 -21.99
CA ASN A 103 -2.72 13.52 -21.15
C ASN A 103 -4.03 12.76 -20.93
N THR A 104 -4.13 11.50 -21.34
CA THR A 104 -5.26 10.62 -20.99
C THR A 104 -5.17 10.23 -19.52
N TYR A 105 -6.27 10.36 -18.80
CA TYR A 105 -6.41 9.82 -17.43
C TYR A 105 -6.86 8.37 -17.51
N ILE A 106 -6.14 7.49 -16.82
CA ILE A 106 -6.32 6.04 -16.82
C ILE A 106 -6.38 5.53 -15.38
N GLN A 107 -7.16 4.48 -15.16
CA GLN A 107 -7.17 3.75 -13.90
C GLN A 107 -6.11 2.65 -13.96
N LEU A 108 -5.24 2.62 -12.96
CA LEU A 108 -4.08 1.75 -12.87
C LEU A 108 -4.23 0.81 -11.68
N TRP A 109 -3.79 -0.44 -11.82
CA TRP A 109 -3.69 -1.39 -10.71
C TRP A 109 -2.35 -2.13 -10.77
N ARG A 110 -1.89 -2.65 -9.64
CA ARG A 110 -0.71 -3.54 -9.60
C ARG A 110 -1.13 -4.96 -9.98
N SER A 111 -0.33 -5.61 -10.81
CA SER A 111 -0.43 -7.05 -11.06
C SER A 111 0.13 -7.86 -9.87
N ALA A 112 -0.06 -9.18 -9.90
CA ALA A 112 0.59 -10.09 -8.95
C ALA A 112 2.13 -10.08 -9.04
N SER A 113 2.70 -9.72 -10.21
CA SER A 113 4.14 -9.50 -10.39
C SER A 113 4.62 -8.16 -9.83
N GLY A 114 3.68 -7.30 -9.41
CA GLY A 114 3.97 -5.97 -8.92
C GLY A 114 4.14 -4.93 -10.02
N ASP A 115 3.79 -5.20 -11.29
CA ASP A 115 3.87 -4.19 -12.36
C ASP A 115 2.57 -3.39 -12.44
N TRP A 116 2.63 -2.13 -12.87
CA TRP A 116 1.43 -1.34 -13.14
C TRP A 116 0.75 -1.76 -14.44
N ARG A 117 -0.57 -1.88 -14.40
CA ARG A 117 -1.40 -2.24 -15.55
C ARG A 117 -2.60 -1.33 -15.66
N PHE A 118 -3.06 -1.11 -16.88
CA PHE A 118 -4.29 -0.38 -17.17
C PHE A 118 -5.00 -0.96 -18.41
N LEU A 119 -6.26 -0.57 -18.59
CA LEU A 119 -7.07 -0.88 -19.77
C LEU A 119 -7.52 0.43 -20.39
N ALA A 120 -7.07 0.72 -21.61
CA ALA A 120 -7.58 1.85 -22.37
C ALA A 120 -8.76 1.35 -23.20
N GLY A 121 -9.99 1.62 -22.77
CA GLY A 121 -11.25 1.10 -23.32
C GLY A 121 -11.59 1.52 -24.75
N THR A 122 -10.65 1.43 -25.67
CA THR A 122 -10.76 1.73 -27.09
C THR A 122 -9.97 0.69 -27.87
N CYS A 123 -10.70 -0.15 -28.62
CA CYS A 123 -10.20 -0.99 -29.70
C CYS A 123 -10.41 -0.32 -31.05
#